data_AF-A0A0J7YPP5-F1
#
_entry.id   AF-A0A0J7YPP5-F1
#
_cell.length_a   1.000
_cell.length_b   1.000
_cell.length_c   1.000
_cell.angle_alpha   90.00
_cell.angle_beta   90.00
_cell.angle_gamma   90.00
#
_symmetry.space_group_name_H-M   'P 1'
#
loop_
_entity.id
_entity.type
_entity.pdbx_description
1 polymer ?
#
loop_
_entity_poly.entity_id
_entity_poly.type
_entity_poly.pdbx_seq_one_letter_code
_entity_poly.pdbx_strand_id
1 'polypeptide(L)'
;LNKTDIICKFFVDAVESKKYGALWLCPNNGKDCQYNHALPKGFVLQRDRKLLAEQQEDQLSIEEQIEIERAALLRRNDLNPVTKESFEKWKIAQKEKAEQAVKDKVKAAMDKKALGKLTMAAGLSGRDLFTFDPSLFVDDLDAADNAEMEIRETGDDDDADEDEKASALANVVDRNLFLV
;
A
#
# COMPACT_ATOMS: atom_id res chain seq x y z
N LEU A 1 -16.68 -40.39 0.59
CA LEU A 1 -16.95 -38.93 0.47
C LEU A 1 -18.46 -38.73 0.39
N ASN A 2 -19.14 -38.43 1.49
CA ASN A 2 -20.59 -38.13 1.49
C ASN A 2 -20.86 -36.90 2.38
N LYS A 3 -20.08 -35.83 2.20
CA LYS A 3 -20.36 -34.55 2.87
C LYS A 3 -21.20 -33.71 1.92
N THR A 4 -22.37 -33.29 2.37
CA THR A 4 -23.26 -32.41 1.60
C THR A 4 -22.70 -30.99 1.57
N ASP A 5 -22.98 -30.22 0.52
CA ASP A 5 -22.65 -28.78 0.44
C ASP A 5 -23.43 -27.91 1.46
N ILE A 6 -24.39 -28.52 2.15
CA ILE A 6 -25.17 -27.88 3.21
C ILE A 6 -24.31 -27.75 4.47
N ILE A 7 -24.26 -26.53 5.02
CA ILE A 7 -23.52 -26.20 6.24
C ILE A 7 -24.26 -26.74 7.47
N CYS A 8 -23.54 -27.30 8.43
CA CYS A 8 -24.11 -27.74 9.68
C CYS A 8 -24.63 -26.57 10.52
N LYS A 9 -25.88 -26.62 10.96
CA LYS A 9 -26.49 -25.57 11.82
C LYS A 9 -25.71 -25.36 13.12
N PHE A 10 -25.35 -26.46 13.79
CA PHE A 10 -24.57 -26.41 15.04
C PHE A 10 -23.17 -25.83 14.85
N PHE A 11 -22.62 -25.91 13.64
CA PHE A 11 -21.34 -25.28 13.33
C PHE A 11 -21.49 -23.76 13.23
N VAL A 12 -22.55 -23.26 12.58
CA VAL A 12 -22.84 -21.82 12.53
C VAL A 12 -23.00 -21.26 13.95
N ASP A 13 -23.76 -21.94 14.82
CA ASP A 13 -23.96 -21.54 16.22
C ASP A 13 -22.64 -21.57 17.04
N ALA A 14 -21.79 -22.56 16.81
CA ALA A 14 -20.49 -22.67 17.47
C ALA A 14 -19.53 -21.57 17.04
N VAL A 15 -19.55 -21.19 15.76
CA VAL A 15 -18.73 -20.09 15.24
C VAL A 15 -19.23 -18.75 15.79
N GLU A 16 -20.55 -18.52 15.83
CA GLU A 16 -21.13 -17.30 16.41
C GLU A 16 -20.83 -17.15 17.91
N SER A 17 -20.76 -18.27 18.64
CA SER A 17 -20.45 -18.29 20.07
C SER A 17 -18.95 -18.40 20.40
N LYS A 18 -18.06 -18.39 19.40
CA LYS A 18 -16.59 -18.59 19.53
C LYS A 18 -16.20 -19.91 20.20
N LYS A 19 -17.05 -20.92 20.15
CA LYS A 19 -16.82 -22.26 20.73
C LYS A 19 -16.39 -23.28 19.67
N TYR A 20 -15.70 -22.84 18.62
CA TYR A 20 -15.20 -23.68 17.53
C TYR A 20 -13.69 -23.93 17.65
N GLY A 21 -13.18 -25.03 17.10
CA GLY A 21 -11.75 -25.37 17.14
C GLY A 21 -11.47 -26.87 17.16
N ALA A 22 -10.21 -27.27 17.37
CA ALA A 22 -9.76 -28.66 17.29
C ALA A 22 -10.42 -29.62 18.30
N LEU A 23 -10.90 -29.08 19.43
CA LEU A 23 -11.60 -29.83 20.49
C LEU A 23 -13.13 -29.77 20.35
N TRP A 24 -13.65 -29.02 19.38
CA TRP A 24 -15.09 -28.91 19.18
C TRP A 24 -15.61 -30.12 18.39
N LEU A 25 -16.59 -30.81 18.97
CA LEU A 25 -17.29 -31.93 18.35
C LEU A 25 -18.72 -31.51 18.02
N CYS A 26 -19.15 -31.77 16.79
CA CYS A 26 -20.51 -31.49 16.36
C CYS A 26 -21.51 -32.38 17.12
N PRO A 27 -22.56 -31.83 17.74
CA PRO A 27 -23.56 -32.64 18.47
C PRO A 27 -24.40 -33.55 17.55
N ASN A 28 -24.34 -33.38 16.23
CA ASN A 28 -25.13 -34.17 15.27
C ASN A 28 -24.47 -35.50 14.87
N ASN A 29 -23.15 -35.66 15.02
CA ASN A 29 -22.45 -36.95 14.88
C ASN A 29 -20.92 -36.88 15.15
N GLY A 30 -20.45 -35.89 15.90
CA GLY A 30 -19.02 -35.64 16.14
C GLY A 30 -18.24 -35.40 14.84
N LYS A 31 -17.31 -36.32 14.52
CA LYS A 31 -16.44 -36.27 13.34
C LYS A 31 -17.12 -36.78 12.06
N ASP A 32 -18.19 -37.56 12.18
CA ASP A 32 -18.93 -38.17 11.06
C ASP A 32 -20.20 -37.39 10.72
N CYS A 33 -20.18 -36.07 10.89
CA CYS A 33 -21.31 -35.24 10.49
C CYS A 33 -21.49 -35.26 8.97
N GLN A 34 -22.72 -35.48 8.52
CA GLN A 34 -23.11 -35.46 7.10
C GLN A 34 -23.00 -34.07 6.47
N TYR A 35 -23.12 -33.02 7.30
CA TYR A 35 -23.12 -31.61 6.90
C TYR A 35 -21.71 -31.00 6.99
N ASN A 36 -21.47 -29.96 6.19
CA ASN A 36 -20.16 -29.31 6.11
C ASN A 36 -19.87 -28.43 7.34
N HIS A 37 -18.65 -28.54 7.89
CA HIS A 37 -18.14 -27.73 9.00
C HIS A 37 -17.19 -26.64 8.49
N ALA A 38 -17.66 -25.89 7.49
CA ALA A 38 -16.94 -24.76 6.92
C ALA A 38 -17.96 -23.70 6.51
N LEU A 39 -17.62 -22.44 6.75
CA LEU A 39 -18.42 -21.31 6.26
C LEU A 39 -18.21 -21.16 4.75
N PRO A 40 -19.26 -20.87 3.97
CA PRO A 40 -19.13 -20.50 2.57
C PRO A 40 -18.23 -19.27 2.41
N LYS A 41 -17.57 -19.18 1.25
CA LYS A 41 -16.82 -17.98 0.88
C LYS A 41 -17.76 -16.77 0.90
N GLY A 42 -17.38 -15.71 1.61
CA GLY A 42 -18.18 -14.48 1.75
C GLY A 42 -19.27 -14.51 2.83
N PHE A 43 -19.39 -15.57 3.63
CA PHE A 43 -20.33 -15.58 4.75
C PHE A 43 -19.82 -14.69 5.90
N VAL A 44 -20.53 -13.59 6.15
CA VAL A 44 -20.25 -12.66 7.27
C VAL A 44 -21.15 -13.02 8.45
N LEU A 45 -20.53 -13.32 9.60
CA LEU A 45 -21.21 -13.62 10.86
C LEU A 45 -22.09 -12.45 11.30
N GLN A 46 -23.20 -12.74 11.98
CA GLN A 46 -24.11 -11.69 12.45
C GLN A 46 -23.42 -10.70 13.39
N ARG A 47 -22.46 -11.18 14.19
CA ARG A 47 -21.64 -10.34 15.07
C ARG A 47 -20.78 -9.36 14.28
N ASP A 48 -20.08 -9.86 13.27
CA ASP A 48 -19.15 -9.06 12.46
C ASP A 48 -19.92 -8.06 11.58
N ARG A 49 -21.12 -8.43 11.13
CA ARG A 49 -22.03 -7.52 10.41
C ARG A 49 -22.44 -6.31 11.26
N LYS A 50 -22.71 -6.52 12.55
CA LYS A 50 -23.01 -5.41 13.48
C LYS A 50 -21.80 -4.52 13.70
N LEU A 51 -20.63 -5.11 13.92
CA LEU A 51 -19.38 -4.37 14.07
C LEU A 51 -19.05 -3.55 12.80
N LEU A 52 -19.23 -4.13 11.62
CA LEU A 52 -19.01 -3.44 10.35
C LEU A 52 -20.01 -2.31 10.13
N ALA A 53 -21.28 -2.49 10.52
CA ALA A 53 -22.29 -1.44 10.42
C ALA A 53 -21.97 -0.28 11.37
N GLU A 54 -21.62 -0.57 12.64
CA GLU A 54 -21.19 0.46 13.61
C GLU A 54 -19.94 1.21 13.12
N GLN A 55 -18.94 0.50 12.58
CA GLN A 55 -17.74 1.13 12.02
C GLN A 55 -18.01 1.96 10.76
N GLN A 56 -19.03 1.63 9.96
CA GLN A 56 -19.40 2.42 8.78
C GLN A 56 -20.19 3.67 9.18
N GLU A 57 -21.06 3.58 10.19
CA GLU A 57 -21.82 4.72 10.69
C GLU A 57 -20.92 5.74 11.41
N ASP A 58 -19.87 5.29 12.10
CA ASP A 58 -18.91 6.18 12.78
C ASP A 58 -17.90 6.86 11.83
N GLN A 59 -17.79 6.38 10.59
CA GLN A 59 -16.96 7.01 9.57
C GLN A 59 -17.76 8.12 8.88
N LEU A 60 -17.63 9.34 9.39
CA LEU A 60 -18.07 10.55 8.69
C LEU A 60 -17.60 10.50 7.24
N SER A 61 -18.50 10.79 6.31
CA SER A 61 -18.18 10.77 4.89
C SER A 61 -17.08 11.78 4.58
N ILE A 62 -16.33 11.56 3.50
CA ILE A 62 -15.25 12.48 3.08
C ILE A 62 -15.83 13.89 2.85
N GLU A 63 -17.05 14.00 2.33
CA GLU A 63 -17.76 15.26 2.12
C GLU A 63 -18.04 15.99 3.44
N GLU A 64 -18.52 15.27 4.46
CA GLU A 64 -18.80 15.84 5.78
C GLU A 64 -17.52 16.30 6.47
N GLN A 65 -16.44 15.52 6.35
CA GLN A 65 -15.11 15.91 6.84
C GLN A 65 -14.63 17.20 6.18
N ILE A 66 -14.77 17.31 4.86
CA ILE A 66 -14.40 18.52 4.09
C ILE A 66 -15.22 19.74 4.56
N GLU A 67 -16.52 19.58 4.80
CA GLU A 67 -17.38 20.68 5.27
C GLU A 67 -17.00 21.14 6.69
N ILE A 68 -16.72 20.20 7.60
CA ILE A 68 -16.25 20.51 8.96
C ILE A 68 -14.93 21.29 8.91
N GLU A 69 -13.96 20.84 8.12
CA GLU A 69 -12.67 21.51 7.97
C GLU A 69 -12.81 22.88 7.31
N ARG A 70 -13.65 23.01 6.27
CA ARG A 70 -13.93 24.29 5.63
C ARG A 70 -14.55 25.28 6.61
N ALA A 71 -15.52 24.84 7.42
CA ALA A 71 -16.11 25.66 8.47
C ALA A 71 -15.09 26.04 9.56
N ALA A 72 -14.15 25.15 9.89
CA ALA A 72 -13.05 25.47 10.79
C ALA A 72 -12.10 26.54 10.20
N LEU A 73 -11.82 26.47 8.89
CA LEU A 73 -11.00 27.48 8.20
C LEU A 73 -11.72 28.83 8.09
N LEU A 74 -13.03 28.88 7.86
CA LEU A 74 -13.78 30.15 7.80
C LEU A 74 -13.79 30.92 9.13
N ARG A 75 -13.59 30.24 10.27
CA ARG A 75 -13.47 30.87 11.59
C ARG A 75 -12.10 31.52 11.83
N ARG A 76 -11.14 31.27 10.94
CA ARG A 76 -9.78 31.78 11.03
C ARG A 76 -9.62 33.03 10.17
N ASN A 77 -8.95 34.04 10.73
CA ASN A 77 -8.64 35.29 10.02
C ASN A 77 -7.18 35.33 9.52
N ASP A 78 -6.40 34.27 9.72
CA ASP A 78 -4.97 34.17 9.39
C ASP A 78 -4.70 33.37 8.10
N LEU A 79 -5.63 33.40 7.15
CA LEU A 79 -5.52 32.69 5.87
C LEU A 79 -4.63 33.47 4.90
N ASN A 80 -3.70 32.77 4.24
CA ASN A 80 -2.86 33.36 3.19
C ASN A 80 -3.59 33.31 1.83
N PRO A 81 -3.86 34.45 1.18
CA PRO A 81 -4.47 34.46 -0.15
C PRO A 81 -3.58 33.72 -1.15
N VAL A 82 -4.19 32.89 -2.00
CA VAL A 82 -3.49 32.13 -3.03
C VAL A 82 -3.14 33.08 -4.19
N THR A 83 -2.02 33.77 -4.07
CA THR A 83 -1.41 34.57 -5.14
C THR A 83 -0.27 33.80 -5.79
N LYS A 84 0.15 34.21 -7.00
CA LYS A 84 1.28 33.59 -7.70
C LYS A 84 2.55 33.53 -6.83
N GLU A 85 2.88 34.62 -6.15
CA GLU A 85 4.05 34.67 -5.25
C GLU A 85 3.94 33.70 -4.06
N SER A 86 2.76 33.61 -3.43
CA SER A 86 2.54 32.67 -2.34
C SER A 86 2.60 31.21 -2.80
N PHE A 87 2.10 30.94 -4.00
CA PHE A 87 2.07 29.60 -4.56
C PHE A 87 3.48 29.15 -4.97
N GLU A 88 4.28 30.04 -5.54
CA GLU A 88 5.69 29.77 -5.85
C GLU A 88 6.50 29.47 -4.58
N LYS A 89 6.34 30.29 -3.53
CA LYS A 89 6.97 30.03 -2.21
C LYS A 89 6.53 28.68 -1.64
N TRP A 90 5.23 28.38 -1.69
CA TRP A 90 4.70 27.09 -1.23
C TRP A 90 5.25 25.93 -2.06
N LYS A 91 5.34 26.07 -3.38
CA LYS A 91 5.84 25.02 -4.29
C LYS A 91 7.31 24.71 -4.02
N ILE A 92 8.13 25.74 -3.78
CA ILE A 92 9.53 25.57 -3.38
C ILE A 92 9.60 24.84 -2.03
N ALA A 93 8.86 25.33 -1.02
CA ALA A 93 8.83 24.71 0.31
C ALA A 93 8.36 23.24 0.28
N GLN A 94 7.41 22.91 -0.59
CA GLN A 94 6.94 21.53 -0.77
C GLN A 94 7.99 20.62 -1.41
N LYS A 95 8.73 21.12 -2.39
CA LYS A 95 9.86 20.37 -2.96
C LYS A 95 10.94 20.12 -1.91
N GLU A 96 11.34 21.16 -1.17
CA GLU A 96 12.32 21.04 -0.08
C GLU A 96 11.86 20.05 0.99
N LYS A 97 10.58 20.09 1.38
CA LYS A 97 9.99 19.15 2.33
C LYS A 97 10.00 17.71 1.81
N ALA A 98 9.71 17.51 0.52
CA ALA A 98 9.76 16.19 -0.10
C ALA A 98 11.19 15.64 -0.13
N GLU A 99 12.16 16.45 -0.55
CA GLU A 99 13.58 16.09 -0.54
C GLU A 99 14.08 15.79 0.87
N GLN A 100 13.70 16.59 1.86
CA GLN A 100 14.07 16.37 3.25
C GLN A 100 13.47 15.07 3.79
N ALA A 101 12.20 14.78 3.49
CA ALA A 101 11.57 13.52 3.89
C ALA A 101 12.26 12.30 3.26
N VAL A 102 12.75 12.42 2.02
CA VAL A 102 13.56 11.38 1.39
C VAL A 102 14.90 11.23 2.11
N LYS A 103 15.62 12.34 2.37
CA LYS A 103 16.90 12.32 3.12
C LYS A 103 16.75 11.70 4.50
N ASP A 104 15.68 12.05 5.23
CA ASP A 104 15.42 11.52 6.57
C ASP A 104 15.08 10.02 6.54
N LYS A 105 14.30 9.57 5.55
CA LYS A 105 14.04 8.14 5.33
C LYS A 105 15.33 7.38 5.03
N VAL A 106 16.17 7.92 4.15
CA VAL A 106 17.47 7.33 3.79
C VAL A 106 18.38 7.22 5.00
N LYS A 107 18.57 8.30 5.77
CA LYS A 107 19.37 8.29 7.01
C LYS A 107 18.84 7.27 8.01
N ALA A 108 17.52 7.23 8.24
CA ALA A 108 16.91 6.27 9.15
C ALA A 108 17.09 4.80 8.72
N ALA A 109 17.23 4.52 7.42
CA ALA A 109 17.52 3.17 6.93
C ALA A 109 19.01 2.83 6.95
N MET A 110 19.89 3.82 6.76
CA MET A 110 21.34 3.67 6.99
C MET A 110 21.61 3.27 8.43
N ASP A 111 21.03 3.96 9.40
CA ASP A 111 21.18 3.66 10.83
C ASP A 111 20.69 2.25 11.18
N LYS A 112 19.68 1.75 10.46
CA LYS A 112 19.07 0.43 10.70
C LYS A 112 19.72 -0.71 9.91
N LYS A 113 20.78 -0.45 9.13
CA LYS A 113 21.39 -1.43 8.19
C LYS A 113 20.35 -2.18 7.34
N ALA A 114 19.23 -1.52 7.04
CA ALA A 114 18.08 -2.10 6.32
C ALA A 114 17.92 -1.47 4.94
N LEU A 115 19.03 -1.01 4.35
CA LEU A 115 19.08 -0.21 3.13
C LEU A 115 18.38 -0.92 1.96
N GLY A 116 18.62 -2.22 1.78
CA GLY A 116 17.99 -3.03 0.73
C GLY A 116 16.49 -3.27 0.91
N LYS A 117 15.94 -3.13 2.13
CA LYS A 117 14.49 -3.20 2.38
C LYS A 117 13.82 -1.83 2.20
N LEU A 118 14.59 -0.75 2.36
CA LEU A 118 14.10 0.61 2.13
C LEU A 118 14.01 0.96 0.64
N THR A 119 14.94 0.52 -0.23
CA THR A 119 14.85 0.77 -1.68
C THR A 119 13.48 0.37 -2.24
N MET A 120 12.99 -0.81 -1.86
CA MET A 120 11.67 -1.31 -2.22
C MET A 120 10.51 -0.53 -1.59
N ALA A 121 10.64 -0.10 -0.33
CA ALA A 121 9.54 0.54 0.42
C ALA A 121 9.46 2.07 0.21
N ALA A 122 10.56 2.71 -0.14
CA ALA A 122 10.65 4.16 -0.35
C ALA A 122 10.60 4.56 -1.83
N GLY A 123 10.55 3.59 -2.75
CA GLY A 123 10.52 3.84 -4.20
C GLY A 123 11.81 4.48 -4.73
N LEU A 124 12.92 4.34 -4.00
CA LEU A 124 14.22 4.85 -4.40
C LEU A 124 14.86 3.83 -5.33
N SER A 125 15.19 4.26 -6.55
CA SER A 125 15.95 3.43 -7.47
C SER A 125 17.36 3.17 -6.91
N GLY A 126 17.97 2.05 -7.29
CA GLY A 126 19.38 1.80 -7.00
C GLY A 126 20.28 2.93 -7.50
N ARG A 127 19.91 3.58 -8.62
CA ARG A 127 20.59 4.77 -9.15
C ARG A 127 20.50 5.96 -8.19
N ASP A 128 19.33 6.20 -7.60
CA ASP A 128 19.13 7.31 -6.67
C ASP A 128 19.99 7.13 -5.43
N LEU A 129 20.05 5.89 -4.92
CA LEU A 129 20.87 5.54 -3.76
C LEU A 129 22.38 5.65 -4.06
N PHE A 130 22.81 5.26 -5.26
CA PHE A 130 24.21 5.41 -5.70
C PHE A 130 24.61 6.88 -5.84
N THR A 131 23.73 7.75 -6.36
CA THR A 131 24.00 9.19 -6.41
C THR A 131 24.02 9.86 -5.04
N PHE A 132 23.30 9.30 -4.06
CA PHE A 132 23.27 9.82 -2.70
C PHE A 132 24.58 9.55 -1.97
N ASP A 133 25.07 8.30 -2.02
CA ASP A 133 26.34 7.91 -1.43
C ASP A 133 26.92 6.69 -2.17
N PRO A 134 27.89 6.90 -3.08
CA PRO A 134 28.58 5.82 -3.79
C PRO A 134 29.32 4.85 -2.85
N SER A 135 29.69 5.28 -1.65
CA SER A 135 30.45 4.45 -0.70
C SER A 135 29.61 3.35 -0.03
N LEU A 136 28.27 3.37 -0.23
CA LEU A 136 27.39 2.30 0.23
C LEU A 136 27.45 1.05 -0.66
N PHE A 137 28.00 1.16 -1.87
CA PHE A 137 28.09 0.10 -2.87
C PHE A 137 29.53 -0.41 -2.99
N VAL A 138 30.14 -0.72 -1.85
CA VAL A 138 31.44 -1.41 -1.82
C VAL A 138 31.14 -2.90 -1.77
N ASP A 139 31.54 -3.60 -2.83
CA ASP A 139 31.49 -5.05 -2.91
C ASP A 139 32.22 -5.67 -1.72
N ASP A 140 31.59 -6.64 -1.07
CA ASP A 140 32.23 -7.40 -0.01
C ASP A 140 33.35 -8.28 -0.61
N LEU A 141 34.30 -8.72 0.24
CA LEU A 141 35.41 -9.58 -0.21
C LEU A 141 34.97 -10.93 -0.78
N ASP A 142 33.68 -11.26 -0.68
CA ASP A 142 33.03 -12.48 -1.20
C ASP A 142 32.09 -12.16 -2.39
N ALA A 143 32.06 -10.91 -2.85
CA ALA A 143 31.43 -10.56 -4.13
C ALA A 143 32.24 -11.22 -5.25
N ALA A 144 31.52 -11.89 -6.16
CA ALA A 144 32.12 -12.55 -7.31
C ALA A 144 33.12 -11.62 -8.00
N ASP A 145 34.38 -12.05 -8.10
CA ASP A 145 35.41 -11.33 -8.81
C ASP A 145 34.93 -11.12 -10.26
N ASN A 146 35.32 -10.03 -10.91
CA ASN A 146 34.87 -9.68 -12.27
C ASN A 146 35.16 -10.79 -13.31
N ALA A 147 35.98 -11.78 -12.94
CA ALA A 147 36.25 -12.99 -13.72
C ALA A 147 35.15 -14.08 -13.68
N GLU A 148 34.22 -14.05 -12.71
CA GLU A 148 33.09 -15.00 -12.60
C GLU A 148 31.75 -14.45 -13.13
N MET A 149 31.70 -13.19 -13.56
CA MET A 149 30.56 -12.69 -14.34
C MET A 149 30.57 -13.32 -15.73
N GLU A 150 29.85 -14.43 -15.88
CA GLU A 150 29.42 -14.90 -17.20
C GLU A 150 28.50 -13.81 -17.78
N ILE A 151 29.05 -12.97 -18.67
CA ILE A 151 28.25 -12.05 -19.47
C ILE A 151 27.25 -12.93 -20.20
N ARG A 152 26.00 -12.95 -19.73
CA ARG A 152 24.90 -13.49 -20.51
C ARG A 152 24.78 -12.52 -21.68
N GLU A 153 25.36 -12.90 -22.82
CA GLU A 153 25.12 -12.22 -24.09
C GLU A 153 23.59 -12.15 -24.22
N THR A 154 23.03 -10.99 -23.93
CA THR A 154 21.65 -10.69 -24.23
C THR A 154 21.63 -10.64 -25.74
N GLY A 155 21.11 -11.73 -26.33
CA GLY A 155 20.82 -11.79 -27.74
C GLY A 155 20.06 -10.53 -28.11
N ASP A 156 20.66 -9.80 -29.03
CA ASP A 156 20.08 -8.75 -29.85
C ASP A 156 18.73 -9.25 -30.39
N ASP A 157 17.61 -8.81 -29.80
CA ASP A 157 16.26 -8.95 -30.34
C ASP A 157 15.33 -7.90 -29.66
N ASP A 158 15.15 -6.77 -30.35
CA ASP A 158 13.92 -5.98 -30.50
C ASP A 158 13.19 -5.36 -29.27
N ASP A 159 13.78 -4.37 -28.59
CA ASP A 159 13.06 -3.49 -27.64
C ASP A 159 13.25 -1.97 -27.95
N ALA A 160 13.45 -1.60 -29.22
CA ALA A 160 13.64 -0.20 -29.62
C ALA A 160 12.34 0.61 -29.82
N ASP A 161 11.15 0.00 -29.72
CA ASP A 161 9.87 0.62 -30.13
C ASP A 161 8.94 1.04 -28.97
N GLU A 162 9.29 0.79 -27.70
CA GLU A 162 8.43 1.18 -26.56
C GLU A 162 8.73 2.58 -25.98
N ASP A 163 9.94 3.10 -26.15
CA ASP A 163 10.37 4.38 -25.58
C ASP A 163 9.70 5.61 -26.23
N GLU A 164 9.32 5.52 -27.51
CA GLU A 164 8.65 6.65 -28.19
C GLU A 164 7.20 6.86 -27.72
N LYS A 165 6.50 5.79 -27.32
CA LYS A 165 5.10 5.86 -26.84
C LYS A 165 4.99 6.42 -25.42
N ALA A 166 5.97 6.14 -24.55
CA ALA A 166 6.00 6.68 -23.19
C ALA A 166 6.23 8.20 -23.19
N SER A 167 7.10 8.70 -24.09
CA SER A 167 7.35 10.13 -24.27
C SER A 167 6.12 10.88 -24.84
N ALA A 168 5.35 10.24 -25.72
CA ALA A 168 4.12 10.81 -26.26
C ALA A 168 3.01 10.96 -25.20
N LEU A 169 2.86 10.00 -24.28
CA LEU A 169 1.84 10.04 -23.21
C LEU A 169 2.13 11.09 -22.13
N ALA A 170 3.40 11.42 -21.87
CA ALA A 170 3.78 12.48 -20.93
C ALA A 170 3.39 13.89 -21.42
N ASN A 171 3.20 14.08 -22.73
CA ASN A 171 2.80 15.35 -23.34
C ASN A 171 1.27 15.55 -23.42
N VAL A 172 0.46 14.58 -22.95
CA VAL A 172 -1.02 14.65 -22.95
C VAL A 172 -1.56 15.04 -21.55
N VAL A 173 -0.82 15.84 -20.79
CA VAL A 173 -1.40 16.55 -19.64
C VAL A 173 -1.96 17.87 -20.15
N ASP A 174 -3.29 17.96 -20.23
CA ASP A 174 -4.02 19.14 -20.68
C ASP A 174 -3.59 20.37 -19.86
N ARG A 175 -2.95 21.33 -20.54
CA ARG A 175 -2.49 22.60 -19.94
C ARG A 175 -3.64 23.47 -19.43
N ASN A 176 -4.89 23.17 -19.78
CA ASN A 176 -6.06 23.89 -19.30
C ASN A 176 -6.60 23.37 -17.96
N LEU A 177 -6.03 22.31 -17.39
CA LEU A 177 -6.48 21.81 -16.08
C LEU A 177 -6.22 22.79 -14.91
N PHE A 178 -5.36 23.79 -15.11
CA PHE A 178 -4.97 24.77 -14.10
C PHE A 178 -5.31 26.23 -14.46
N LEU A 179 -6.18 26.44 -15.45
CA LEU A 179 -6.71 27.77 -15.77
C LEU A 179 -8.23 27.75 -15.61
N VAL A 180 -8.67 28.09 -14.39
CA VAL A 180 -9.98 28.69 -14.10
C VAL A 180 -9.71 30.04 -13.46
#